data_AF-B4MW74-F1
#
_entry.id   AF-B4MW74-F1
#
_cell.length_a   1.000
_cell.length_b   1.000
_cell.length_c   1.000
_cell.angle_alpha   90.00
_cell.angle_beta   90.00
_cell.angle_gamma   90.00
#
_symmetry.space_group_name_H-M   'P 1'
#
loop_
_entity.id
_entity.type
_entity.pdbx_description
1 polymer ?
#
loop_
_entity_poly.entity_id
_entity_poly.type
_entity_poly.pdbx_seq_one_letter_code
_entity_poly.pdbx_strand_id
1 'polypeptide(L)'
;MWCLIFILAALHSASTAPFNTITLEMDIIKEMAEAIADILYKQIDLFERVIEDAELLLPADTTSQFLNEIEIFLDTAHHILKAIENSEELDSIEDTIEELFDFLDLDDSNEADKLIDRLLEQYGLIEFEQYQEERLSRAFHRIEQHVEIYLDRLTDEKLKRHSDVLEWFLNFQNEKDIEKKLSIAMDVDFN
;
A
#
# COMPACT_ATOMS: atom_id res chain seq x y z
N MET A 1 0.81 8.46 -7.16
CA MET A 1 -0.35 7.58 -7.48
C MET A 1 -0.07 6.07 -7.56
N TRP A 2 1.14 5.57 -7.87
CA TRP A 2 1.41 4.12 -8.07
C TRP A 2 1.70 3.32 -6.79
N CYS A 3 1.91 4.00 -5.64
CA CYS A 3 2.40 3.35 -4.42
C CYS A 3 1.40 2.32 -3.83
N LEU A 4 0.10 2.55 -3.87
CA LEU A 4 -0.91 1.62 -3.32
C LEU A 4 -0.93 0.24 -3.98
N ILE A 5 -0.64 0.22 -5.28
CA ILE A 5 -0.70 -0.93 -6.16
C ILE A 5 0.45 -1.91 -5.87
N PHE A 6 1.62 -1.36 -5.54
CA PHE A 6 2.75 -2.15 -5.10
C PHE A 6 2.50 -2.61 -3.66
N ILE A 7 2.22 -1.71 -2.69
CA ILE A 7 1.54 -1.98 -1.39
C ILE A 7 1.39 -3.46 -0.96
N LEU A 8 0.34 -4.03 -1.55
CA LEU A 8 -0.33 -5.22 -1.10
C LEU A 8 0.37 -6.51 -1.57
N ALA A 9 1.22 -6.44 -2.60
CA ALA A 9 2.08 -7.55 -3.02
C ALA A 9 3.11 -7.96 -1.95
N ALA A 10 3.48 -7.04 -1.03
CA ALA A 10 4.46 -7.30 0.03
C ALA A 10 3.86 -8.17 1.15
N LEU A 11 2.54 -8.15 1.31
CA LEU A 11 1.86 -8.98 2.29
C LEU A 11 1.73 -10.44 1.81
N HIS A 12 1.83 -10.68 0.51
CA HIS A 12 1.70 -12.02 -0.09
C HIS A 12 2.96 -12.89 0.11
N SER A 13 4.17 -12.29 0.11
CA SER A 13 5.42 -13.06 0.14
C SER A 13 5.84 -13.57 1.53
N ALA A 14 5.11 -13.17 2.58
CA ALA A 14 5.52 -13.40 3.96
C ALA A 14 4.80 -14.58 4.65
N SER A 15 3.99 -15.36 3.92
CA SER A 15 3.27 -16.53 4.47
C SER A 15 4.12 -17.81 4.55
N THR A 16 5.38 -17.79 4.08
CA THR A 16 6.21 -18.99 3.97
C THR A 16 7.65 -18.80 4.44
N ALA A 17 7.94 -18.81 5.75
CA ALA A 17 9.31 -19.13 6.22
C ALA A 17 9.42 -19.61 7.69
N PRO A 18 10.55 -20.23 8.09
CA PRO A 18 10.68 -21.00 9.32
C PRO A 18 11.26 -20.24 10.53
N PHE A 19 10.71 -20.58 11.70
CA PHE A 19 10.85 -20.18 13.13
C PHE A 19 11.97 -19.28 13.71
N ASN A 20 12.88 -18.65 12.95
CA ASN A 20 13.71 -17.52 13.40
C ASN A 20 13.65 -16.32 12.45
N THR A 21 13.29 -16.50 11.18
CA THR A 21 12.95 -15.42 10.26
C THR A 21 11.51 -14.94 10.47
N ILE A 22 10.63 -15.80 11.03
CA ILE A 22 9.24 -15.46 11.39
C ILE A 22 9.12 -14.15 12.19
N THR A 23 10.01 -13.88 13.15
CA THR A 23 9.89 -12.62 13.92
C THR A 23 10.19 -11.39 13.07
N LEU A 24 11.22 -11.46 12.22
CA LEU A 24 11.56 -10.39 11.30
C LEU A 24 10.48 -10.20 10.24
N GLU A 25 9.98 -11.29 9.67
CA GLU A 25 8.86 -11.29 8.72
C GLU A 25 7.62 -10.67 9.33
N MET A 26 7.22 -11.09 10.54
CA MET A 26 6.06 -10.53 11.22
C MET A 26 6.24 -9.05 11.55
N ASP A 27 7.45 -8.61 11.92
CA ASP A 27 7.74 -7.19 12.14
C ASP A 27 7.64 -6.40 10.83
N ILE A 28 8.14 -6.93 9.71
CA ILE A 28 8.02 -6.31 8.37
C ILE A 28 6.56 -6.23 7.93
N ILE A 29 5.81 -7.34 7.99
CA ILE A 29 4.38 -7.40 7.65
C ILE A 29 3.61 -6.37 8.46
N LYS A 30 3.87 -6.30 9.77
CA LYS A 30 3.18 -5.37 10.66
C LYS A 30 3.44 -3.92 10.29
N GLU A 31 4.69 -3.55 10.04
CA GLU A 31 5.03 -2.19 9.64
C GLU A 31 4.36 -1.78 8.32
N MET A 32 4.28 -2.72 7.37
CA MET A 32 3.59 -2.51 6.10
C MET A 32 2.08 -2.42 6.27
N ALA A 33 1.47 -3.34 7.02
CA ALA A 33 0.03 -3.35 7.28
C ALA A 33 -0.43 -2.07 8.00
N GLU A 34 0.32 -1.61 9.00
CA GLU A 34 0.03 -0.36 9.70
C GLU A 34 0.13 0.87 8.77
N ALA A 35 1.12 0.90 7.88
CA ALA A 35 1.27 1.97 6.92
C ALA A 35 0.13 1.98 5.88
N ILE A 36 -0.25 0.81 5.37
CA ILE A 36 -1.35 0.63 4.42
C ILE A 36 -2.67 1.05 5.05
N ALA A 37 -2.99 0.53 6.23
CA ALA A 37 -4.25 0.84 6.89
C ALA A 37 -4.41 2.35 7.08
N ASP A 38 -3.34 3.01 7.53
CA ASP A 38 -3.33 4.44 7.74
C ASP A 38 -3.46 5.27 6.43
N ILE A 39 -2.84 4.81 5.34
CA ILE A 39 -3.04 5.41 4.01
C ILE A 39 -4.47 5.21 3.53
N LEU A 40 -5.03 4.00 3.66
CA LEU A 40 -6.40 3.67 3.23
C LEU A 40 -7.44 4.50 3.98
N TYR A 41 -7.32 4.64 5.31
CA TYR A 41 -8.21 5.53 6.06
C TYR A 41 -8.18 6.96 5.54
N LYS A 42 -6.97 7.46 5.20
CA LYS A 42 -6.83 8.83 4.71
C LYS A 42 -7.39 8.99 3.29
N GLN A 43 -7.30 7.96 2.47
CA GLN A 43 -7.88 7.93 1.14
C GLN A 43 -9.40 7.84 1.16
N ILE A 44 -9.95 6.99 2.02
CA ILE A 44 -11.40 6.89 2.24
C ILE A 44 -11.95 8.26 2.65
N ASP A 45 -11.34 8.91 3.65
CA ASP A 45 -11.71 10.28 4.08
C ASP A 45 -11.65 11.31 2.95
N LEU A 46 -10.69 11.19 2.02
CA LEU A 46 -10.62 12.06 0.84
C LEU A 46 -11.76 11.78 -0.14
N PHE A 47 -11.98 10.51 -0.47
CA PHE A 47 -12.93 10.06 -1.48
C PHE A 47 -14.39 10.21 -1.03
N GLU A 48 -14.72 9.94 0.22
CA GLU A 48 -16.05 10.19 0.78
C GLU A 48 -16.43 11.67 0.64
N ARG A 49 -15.51 12.60 0.96
CA ARG A 49 -15.75 14.05 0.79
C ARG A 49 -15.95 14.44 -0.67
N VAL A 50 -15.22 13.80 -1.58
CA VAL A 50 -15.37 14.03 -3.03
C VAL A 50 -16.74 13.54 -3.51
N ILE A 51 -17.18 12.35 -3.10
CA ILE A 51 -18.51 11.82 -3.42
C ILE A 51 -19.59 12.76 -2.89
N GLU A 52 -19.54 13.13 -1.60
CA GLU A 52 -20.55 13.99 -0.97
C GLU A 52 -20.75 15.30 -1.74
N ASP A 53 -19.66 15.95 -2.16
CA ASP A 53 -19.74 17.19 -2.93
C ASP A 53 -20.12 16.96 -4.39
N ALA A 54 -19.67 15.87 -5.00
CA ALA A 54 -20.01 15.54 -6.37
C ALA A 54 -21.51 15.27 -6.52
N GLU A 55 -22.14 14.54 -5.58
CA GLU A 55 -23.58 14.28 -5.56
C GLU A 55 -24.42 15.56 -5.43
N LEU A 56 -23.89 16.59 -4.73
CA LEU A 56 -24.56 17.87 -4.57
C LEU A 56 -24.47 18.76 -5.82
N LEU A 57 -23.39 18.61 -6.58
CA LEU A 57 -23.05 19.50 -7.70
C LEU A 57 -23.45 18.92 -9.06
N LEU A 58 -23.52 17.59 -9.18
CA LEU A 58 -23.90 16.91 -10.41
C LEU A 58 -25.44 16.79 -10.53
N PRO A 59 -26.01 17.00 -11.73
CA PRO A 59 -27.39 16.62 -12.01
C PRO A 59 -27.64 15.14 -11.73
N ALA A 60 -28.80 14.78 -11.17
CA ALA A 60 -29.14 13.42 -10.75
C ALA A 60 -29.14 12.36 -11.87
N ASP A 61 -29.14 12.79 -13.13
CA ASP A 61 -29.05 11.96 -14.33
C ASP A 61 -27.63 11.87 -14.92
N THR A 62 -26.64 12.44 -14.24
CA THR A 62 -25.24 12.42 -14.67
C THR A 62 -24.59 11.11 -14.28
N THR A 63 -24.04 10.39 -15.26
CA THR A 63 -23.21 9.22 -15.02
C THR A 63 -21.75 9.65 -15.06
N SER A 64 -21.04 9.55 -13.94
CA SER A 64 -19.58 9.67 -13.91
C SER A 64 -18.99 8.27 -13.79
N GLN A 65 -18.04 7.97 -14.66
CA GLN A 65 -17.27 6.73 -14.54
C GLN A 65 -16.36 6.79 -13.32
N PHE A 66 -15.77 7.95 -13.06
CA PHE A 66 -14.89 8.19 -11.93
C PHE A 66 -15.60 8.00 -10.58
N LEU A 67 -16.85 8.45 -10.41
CA LEU A 67 -17.60 8.20 -9.17
C LEU A 67 -17.84 6.71 -8.93
N ASN A 68 -18.24 5.96 -9.97
CA ASN A 68 -18.44 4.52 -9.84
C ASN A 68 -17.13 3.82 -9.43
N GLU A 69 -16.00 4.27 -9.97
CA GLU A 69 -14.68 3.72 -9.62
C GLU A 69 -14.26 4.09 -8.20
N ILE A 70 -14.54 5.31 -7.73
CA ILE A 70 -14.33 5.69 -6.32
C ILE A 70 -15.19 4.79 -5.41
N GLU A 71 -16.46 4.57 -5.74
CA GLU A 71 -17.35 3.73 -4.93
C GLU A 71 -16.84 2.28 -4.83
N ILE A 72 -16.41 1.70 -5.96
CA ILE A 72 -15.78 0.38 -5.98
C ILE A 72 -14.52 0.39 -5.11
N PHE A 73 -13.65 1.39 -5.26
CA PHE A 73 -12.46 1.53 -4.42
C PHE A 73 -12.82 1.56 -2.93
N LEU A 74 -13.84 2.32 -2.53
CA LEU A 74 -14.25 2.45 -1.14
C LEU A 74 -14.72 1.12 -0.56
N ASP A 75 -15.55 0.38 -1.30
CA ASP A 75 -16.00 -0.95 -0.88
C ASP A 75 -14.81 -1.90 -0.68
N THR A 76 -13.87 -1.89 -1.62
CA THR A 76 -12.64 -2.70 -1.56
C THR A 76 -11.74 -2.29 -0.40
N ALA A 77 -11.51 -0.99 -0.19
CA ALA A 77 -10.68 -0.46 0.88
C ALA A 77 -11.26 -0.80 2.26
N HIS A 78 -12.58 -0.72 2.43
CA HIS A 78 -13.25 -1.15 3.65
C HIS A 78 -13.09 -2.66 3.90
N HIS A 79 -13.13 -3.48 2.84
CA HIS A 79 -12.88 -4.93 2.96
C HIS A 79 -11.45 -5.22 3.44
N ILE A 80 -10.46 -4.56 2.84
CA ILE A 80 -9.04 -4.68 3.23
C ILE A 80 -8.82 -4.26 4.68
N LEU A 81 -9.34 -3.10 5.07
CA LEU A 81 -9.19 -2.60 6.45
C LEU A 81 -9.76 -3.58 7.48
N LYS A 82 -10.93 -4.14 7.19
CA LYS A 82 -11.55 -5.14 8.05
C LYS A 82 -10.71 -6.42 8.16
N ALA A 83 -10.11 -6.87 7.05
CA ALA A 83 -9.23 -8.03 7.07
C ALA A 83 -7.96 -7.78 7.90
N ILE A 84 -7.35 -6.60 7.78
CA ILE A 84 -6.21 -6.16 8.60
C ILE A 84 -6.60 -6.10 10.09
N GLU A 85 -7.73 -5.49 10.43
CA GLU A 85 -8.22 -5.36 11.81
C GLU A 85 -8.52 -6.72 12.46
N ASN A 86 -9.13 -7.64 11.71
CA ASN A 86 -9.51 -8.96 12.20
C ASN A 86 -8.36 -9.97 12.19
N SER A 87 -7.19 -9.61 11.65
CA SER A 87 -6.08 -10.54 11.41
C SER A 87 -6.53 -11.78 10.63
N GLU A 88 -7.45 -11.60 9.66
CA GLU A 88 -7.88 -12.67 8.76
C GLU A 88 -6.70 -13.06 7.83
N GLU A 89 -6.69 -14.31 7.34
CA GLU A 89 -5.63 -14.77 6.42
C GLU A 89 -5.61 -13.86 5.19
N LEU A 90 -4.45 -13.25 4.93
CA LEU A 90 -4.22 -12.27 3.86
C LEU A 90 -4.51 -12.83 2.46
N ASP A 91 -4.58 -14.16 2.32
CA ASP A 91 -5.00 -14.87 1.12
C ASP A 91 -6.42 -14.50 0.67
N SER A 92 -7.31 -14.05 1.57
CA SER A 92 -8.66 -13.57 1.20
C SER A 92 -8.67 -12.17 0.57
N ILE A 93 -7.55 -11.47 0.68
CA ILE A 93 -7.37 -10.11 0.18
C ILE A 93 -6.85 -10.14 -1.27
N GLU A 94 -6.21 -11.23 -1.72
CA GLU A 94 -5.59 -11.38 -3.05
C GLU A 94 -6.57 -11.09 -4.20
N ASP A 95 -7.72 -11.76 -4.22
CA ASP A 95 -8.78 -11.54 -5.23
C ASP A 95 -9.34 -10.11 -5.19
N THR A 96 -9.36 -9.50 -4.01
CA THR A 96 -9.87 -8.13 -3.76
C THR A 96 -8.85 -7.06 -4.21
N ILE A 97 -7.55 -7.41 -4.21
CA ILE A 97 -6.46 -6.53 -4.67
C ILE A 97 -6.40 -6.54 -6.20
N GLU A 98 -6.62 -7.69 -6.85
CA GLU A 98 -6.72 -7.78 -8.33
C GLU A 98 -7.75 -6.80 -8.90
N GLU A 99 -8.90 -6.63 -8.23
CA GLU A 99 -9.95 -5.68 -8.62
C GLU A 99 -9.54 -4.20 -8.46
N LEU A 100 -8.55 -3.88 -7.61
CA LEU A 100 -7.98 -2.53 -7.49
C LEU A 100 -7.00 -2.18 -8.61
N PHE A 101 -6.38 -3.16 -9.27
CA PHE A 101 -5.39 -2.91 -10.34
C PHE A 101 -6.02 -2.30 -11.60
N ASP A 102 -7.33 -2.45 -11.81
CA ASP A 102 -8.06 -1.89 -12.95
C ASP A 102 -8.43 -0.39 -12.78
N PHE A 103 -8.05 0.24 -11.65
CA PHE A 103 -8.48 1.60 -11.28
C PHE A 103 -7.91 2.75 -12.14
N LEU A 104 -7.02 2.52 -13.11
CA LEU A 104 -6.34 3.62 -13.82
C LEU A 104 -6.09 3.36 -15.30
N ASP A 105 -7.12 3.56 -16.12
CA ASP A 105 -6.96 3.95 -17.54
C ASP A 105 -8.22 4.67 -18.08
N LEU A 106 -8.53 5.84 -17.50
CA LEU A 106 -9.65 6.68 -17.93
C LEU A 106 -9.23 7.64 -19.06
N ASP A 107 -9.30 7.15 -20.30
CA ASP A 107 -8.80 7.87 -21.48
C ASP A 107 -9.83 8.79 -22.18
N ASP A 108 -10.94 9.17 -21.52
CA ASP A 108 -11.90 10.15 -22.08
C ASP A 108 -12.77 10.82 -20.98
N SER A 109 -12.18 11.75 -20.21
CA SER A 109 -12.87 12.47 -19.13
C SER A 109 -14.07 13.30 -19.63
N ASN A 110 -15.27 12.96 -19.17
CA ASN A 110 -16.47 13.76 -19.41
C ASN A 110 -16.50 15.00 -18.47
N GLU A 111 -17.46 15.90 -18.61
CA GLU A 111 -17.53 17.12 -17.77
C GLU A 111 -17.75 16.82 -16.28
N ALA A 112 -18.38 15.68 -15.96
CA ALA A 112 -18.55 15.22 -14.58
C ALA A 112 -17.23 14.74 -13.99
N ASP A 113 -16.40 14.03 -14.77
CA ASP A 113 -15.08 13.58 -14.34
C ASP A 113 -14.15 14.77 -14.07
N LYS A 114 -14.21 15.84 -14.90
CA LYS A 114 -13.48 17.10 -14.64
C LYS A 114 -13.94 17.85 -13.40
N LEU A 115 -15.19 17.68 -12.96
CA LEU A 115 -15.64 18.22 -11.69
C LEU A 115 -14.99 17.46 -10.54
N ILE A 116 -14.92 16.14 -10.65
CA ILE A 116 -14.34 15.26 -9.64
C ILE A 116 -12.83 15.50 -9.50
N ASP A 117 -12.10 15.67 -10.61
CA ASP A 117 -10.69 16.06 -10.59
C ASP A 117 -10.47 17.36 -9.79
N ARG A 118 -11.34 18.36 -10.00
CA ARG A 118 -11.27 19.63 -9.26
C ARG A 118 -11.60 19.46 -7.79
N LEU A 119 -12.54 18.58 -7.44
CA LEU A 119 -12.86 18.27 -6.05
C LEU A 119 -11.69 17.55 -5.37
N LEU A 120 -11.03 16.62 -6.05
CA LEU A 120 -9.82 15.95 -5.56
C LEU A 120 -8.69 16.96 -5.29
N GLU A 121 -8.43 17.87 -6.23
CA GLU A 121 -7.46 18.95 -6.04
C GLU A 121 -7.85 19.84 -4.85
N GLN A 122 -9.12 20.24 -4.75
CA GLN A 122 -9.63 21.09 -3.67
C GLN A 122 -9.52 20.42 -2.30
N TYR A 123 -9.78 19.11 -2.21
CA TYR A 123 -9.72 18.36 -0.97
C TYR A 123 -8.31 17.92 -0.57
N GLY A 124 -7.33 18.27 -1.39
CA GLY A 124 -5.91 18.12 -1.10
C GLY A 124 -5.33 16.79 -1.57
N LEU A 125 -5.61 16.41 -2.83
CA LEU A 125 -4.99 15.25 -3.47
C LEU A 125 -3.46 15.31 -3.40
N ILE A 126 -2.86 16.49 -3.63
CA ILE A 126 -1.41 16.68 -3.59
C ILE A 126 -0.87 16.45 -2.17
N GLU A 127 -1.55 16.99 -1.15
CA GLU A 127 -1.21 16.78 0.25
C GLU A 127 -1.37 15.30 0.64
N PHE A 128 -2.36 14.61 0.09
CA PHE A 128 -2.54 13.18 0.27
C PHE A 128 -1.42 12.36 -0.39
N GLU A 129 -0.96 12.72 -1.59
CA GLU A 129 0.19 12.05 -2.21
C GLU A 129 1.47 12.22 -1.37
N GLN A 130 1.73 13.43 -0.87
CA GLN A 130 2.85 13.68 0.04
C GLN A 130 2.71 12.88 1.35
N TYR A 131 1.50 12.79 1.89
CA TYR A 131 1.20 12.00 3.07
C TYR A 131 1.53 10.52 2.86
N GLN A 132 1.15 9.94 1.72
CA GLN A 132 1.46 8.56 1.37
C GLN A 132 2.98 8.32 1.34
N GLU A 133 3.72 9.17 0.62
CA GLU A 133 5.17 9.07 0.52
C GLU A 133 5.83 9.14 1.89
N GLU A 134 5.40 10.06 2.75
CA GLU A 134 5.91 10.18 4.11
C GLU A 134 5.61 8.94 4.95
N ARG A 135 4.41 8.38 4.83
CA ARG A 135 4.02 7.19 5.60
C ARG A 135 4.83 5.97 5.19
N LEU A 136 5.03 5.75 3.90
CA LEU A 136 5.85 4.66 3.38
C LEU A 136 7.31 4.84 3.74
N SER A 137 7.85 6.05 3.60
CA SER A 137 9.22 6.35 3.99
C SER A 137 9.48 6.02 5.46
N ARG A 138 8.54 6.37 6.36
CA ARG A 138 8.64 6.02 7.80
C ARG A 138 8.56 4.51 8.03
N ALA A 139 7.67 3.79 7.35
CA ALA A 139 7.55 2.35 7.46
C ALA A 139 8.83 1.64 6.99
N PHE A 140 9.36 2.02 5.84
CA PHE A 140 10.63 1.49 5.32
C PHE A 140 11.79 1.75 6.26
N HIS A 141 11.86 2.94 6.86
CA HIS A 141 12.90 3.21 7.83
C HIS A 141 12.82 2.31 9.06
N ARG A 142 11.60 1.96 9.52
CA ARG A 142 11.42 1.01 10.62
C ARG A 142 11.75 -0.42 10.22
N ILE A 143 11.39 -0.83 8.99
CA ILE A 143 11.83 -2.11 8.41
C ILE A 143 13.36 -2.19 8.37
N GLU A 144 14.05 -1.14 7.93
CA GLU A 144 15.52 -1.10 7.96
C GLU A 144 16.05 -1.37 9.37
N GLN A 145 15.50 -0.70 10.38
CA GLN A 145 15.90 -0.90 11.77
C GLN A 145 15.67 -2.35 12.25
N HIS A 146 14.51 -2.94 11.92
CA HIS A 146 14.21 -4.33 12.29
C HIS A 146 15.20 -5.31 11.65
N VAL A 147 15.53 -5.10 10.38
CA VAL A 147 16.47 -5.93 9.62
C VAL A 147 17.90 -5.74 10.14
N GLU A 148 18.33 -4.51 10.41
CA GLU A 148 19.65 -4.21 11.02
C GLU A 148 19.80 -4.93 12.37
N ILE A 149 18.80 -4.82 13.24
CA ILE A 149 18.79 -5.49 14.55
C ILE A 149 18.85 -7.01 14.38
N TYR A 150 18.19 -7.57 13.38
CA TYR A 150 18.25 -8.99 13.08
C TYR A 150 19.66 -9.42 12.63
N LEU A 151 20.24 -8.71 11.66
CA LEU A 151 21.57 -9.01 11.11
C LEU A 151 22.67 -8.87 12.17
N ASP A 152 22.61 -7.85 13.03
CA ASP A 152 23.56 -7.63 14.13
C ASP A 152 23.59 -8.78 15.16
N ARG A 153 22.49 -9.54 15.26
CA ARG A 153 22.38 -10.69 16.17
C ARG A 153 22.92 -11.99 15.57
N LEU A 154 23.23 -12.00 14.27
CA LEU A 154 23.79 -13.17 13.60
C LEU A 154 25.30 -13.27 13.82
N THR A 155 25.79 -14.49 13.97
CA THR A 155 27.24 -14.75 13.94
C THR A 155 27.75 -14.72 12.50
N ASP A 156 29.05 -14.48 12.26
CA ASP A 156 29.67 -14.47 10.92
C ASP A 156 29.35 -15.72 10.08
N GLU A 157 29.23 -16.87 10.75
CA GLU A 157 28.91 -18.16 10.13
C GLU A 157 27.42 -18.28 9.74
N LYS A 158 26.53 -17.57 10.44
CA LYS A 158 25.11 -17.45 10.10
C LYS A 158 24.89 -16.38 9.03
N LEU A 159 25.61 -15.26 9.07
CA LEU A 159 25.57 -14.23 8.02
C LEU A 159 25.88 -14.82 6.63
N LYS A 160 26.86 -15.72 6.54
CA LYS A 160 27.16 -16.43 5.28
C LYS A 160 26.05 -17.37 4.78
N ARG A 161 25.15 -17.81 5.66
CA ARG A 161 23.99 -18.64 5.30
C ARG A 161 22.74 -17.82 5.00
N HIS A 162 22.74 -16.55 5.40
CA HIS A 162 21.70 -15.57 5.11
C HIS A 162 22.20 -14.51 4.13
N SER A 163 22.99 -14.93 3.12
CA SER A 163 23.52 -14.02 2.08
C SER A 163 22.41 -13.28 1.37
N ASP A 164 21.27 -13.95 1.17
CA ASP A 164 20.16 -13.46 0.35
C ASP A 164 19.39 -12.37 1.10
N VAL A 165 19.20 -12.54 2.42
CA VAL A 165 18.68 -11.49 3.32
C VAL A 165 19.60 -10.27 3.34
N LEU A 166 20.91 -10.49 3.36
CA LEU A 166 21.89 -9.39 3.37
C LEU A 166 21.92 -8.66 2.02
N GLU A 167 21.85 -9.38 0.91
CA GLU A 167 21.81 -8.80 -0.44
C GLU A 167 20.52 -8.01 -0.66
N TRP A 168 19.36 -8.59 -0.29
CA TRP A 168 18.08 -7.91 -0.29
C TRP A 168 18.13 -6.65 0.57
N PHE A 169 18.66 -6.72 1.80
CA PHE A 169 18.74 -5.58 2.71
C PHE A 169 19.62 -4.46 2.15
N LEU A 170 20.77 -4.81 1.56
CA LEU A 170 21.64 -3.83 0.92
C LEU A 170 20.96 -3.16 -0.29
N ASN A 171 20.20 -3.91 -1.09
CA ASN A 171 19.43 -3.35 -2.20
C ASN A 171 18.33 -2.42 -1.68
N PHE A 172 17.59 -2.85 -0.67
CA PHE A 172 16.52 -2.10 -0.04
C PHE A 172 17.01 -0.79 0.60
N GLN A 173 18.09 -0.86 1.39
CA GLN A 173 18.66 0.30 2.10
C GLN A 173 19.23 1.35 1.14
N ASN A 174 19.84 0.92 0.03
CA ASN A 174 20.44 1.82 -0.95
C ASN A 174 19.45 2.46 -1.92
N GLU A 175 18.24 1.89 -2.06
CA GLU A 175 17.20 2.48 -2.89
C GLU A 175 16.59 3.72 -2.22
N LYS A 176 16.41 4.77 -3.02
CA LYS A 176 15.90 6.08 -2.60
C LYS A 176 14.55 6.40 -3.22
N ASP A 177 14.26 5.79 -4.36
CA ASP A 177 12.98 5.88 -5.03
C ASP A 177 11.97 5.04 -4.25
N ILE A 178 10.90 5.67 -3.76
CA ILE A 178 9.90 5.01 -2.91
C ILE A 178 9.22 3.86 -3.66
N GLU A 179 8.90 4.04 -4.95
CA GLU A 179 8.21 3.03 -5.75
C GLU A 179 9.11 1.81 -5.98
N LYS A 180 10.40 2.02 -6.26
CA LYS A 180 11.36 0.92 -6.39
C LYS A 180 11.65 0.26 -5.05
N LYS A 181 11.80 1.05 -3.98
CA LYS A 181 12.05 0.53 -2.63
C LYS A 181 10.89 -0.34 -2.17
N LEU A 182 9.67 0.07 -2.51
CA LEU A 182 8.46 -0.68 -2.30
C LEU A 182 8.47 -1.99 -3.10
N SER A 183 8.82 -1.96 -4.39
CA SER A 183 8.99 -3.18 -5.19
C SER A 183 10.04 -4.13 -4.61
N ILE A 184 11.13 -3.62 -4.03
CA ILE A 184 12.14 -4.44 -3.35
C ILE A 184 11.56 -5.04 -2.06
N ALA A 185 10.78 -4.28 -1.29
CA ALA A 185 10.07 -4.80 -0.11
C ALA A 185 9.07 -5.92 -0.44
N MET A 186 8.67 -6.06 -1.71
CA MET A 186 7.71 -7.06 -2.19
C MET A 186 8.36 -8.32 -2.70
N ASP A 187 9.59 -8.18 -3.20
CA ASP A 187 10.40 -9.29 -3.69
C ASP A 187 11.13 -10.00 -2.54
N VAL A 188 10.44 -10.12 -1.39
CA VAL A 188 10.96 -10.78 -0.19
C VAL A 188 10.63 -12.26 -0.29
N ASP A 189 11.58 -13.05 -0.79
CA ASP A 189 11.54 -14.52 -0.74
C ASP A 189 12.60 -15.02 0.24
N PHE A 190 12.21 -15.25 1.50
CA PHE A 190 13.10 -15.79 2.53
C PHE A 190 13.11 -17.32 2.52
N ASN A 191 13.64 -17.91 1.45
CA ASN A 191 13.86 -19.36 1.32
C ASN A 191 15.10 -19.88 2.07
#